data_AF-A0A8X6MZ14-F1
#
_entry.id   AF-A0A8X6MZ14-F1
#
_cell.length_a   1.000
_cell.length_b   1.000
_cell.length_c   1.000
_cell.angle_alpha   90.00
_cell.angle_beta   90.00
_cell.angle_gamma   90.00
#
_symmetry.space_group_name_H-M   'P 1'
#
loop_
_entity.id
_entity.type
_entity.pdbx_description
1 polymer ?
#
loop_
_entity_poly.entity_id
_entity_poly.type
_entity_poly.pdbx_seq_one_letter_code
_entity_poly.pdbx_strand_id
1 'polypeptide(L)'
;MDKDEWSSNTSNTDLNELSEEELRNQLTSCERLLTHANLQIDNLNQEEHKMHMLCERAKRNGCEAIFQNLLMQKSTSVGVKLMFYRFALHLERKIKIIREKLDNYGSRLSHMPDEDN
;
A
#
# COMPACT_ATOMS: atom_id res chain seq x y z
N MET A 1 11.55 8.92 -18.96
CA MET A 1 10.54 8.73 -17.90
C MET A 1 11.21 7.92 -16.82
N ASP A 2 11.69 8.63 -15.82
CA ASP A 2 12.48 8.10 -14.72
C ASP A 2 11.63 7.18 -13.84
N LYS A 3 12.21 6.06 -13.44
CA LYS A 3 11.52 4.94 -12.76
C LYS A 3 11.36 5.16 -11.24
N ASP A 4 11.78 6.30 -10.70
CA ASP A 4 12.10 6.41 -9.26
C ASP A 4 11.45 7.59 -8.51
N GLU A 5 10.41 8.23 -9.06
CA GLU A 5 9.72 9.32 -8.32
C GLU A 5 8.69 8.83 -7.29
N TRP A 6 8.28 7.56 -7.35
CA TRP A 6 7.35 7.00 -6.37
C TRP A 6 7.99 6.62 -5.03
N SER A 7 9.32 6.49 -4.98
CA SER A 7 10.08 6.24 -3.74
C SER A 7 10.22 7.47 -2.83
N SER A 8 9.91 8.67 -3.34
CA SER A 8 10.27 9.92 -2.67
C SER A 8 9.41 10.26 -1.45
N ASN A 9 8.22 9.66 -1.31
CA ASN A 9 7.32 9.90 -0.15
C ASN A 9 7.38 8.81 0.93
N THR A 10 8.17 7.75 0.72
CA THR A 10 8.44 6.73 1.73
C THR A 10 9.93 6.65 1.90
N SER A 11 10.45 7.46 2.83
CA SER A 11 11.88 7.61 3.15
C SER A 11 12.69 6.37 2.77
N ASN A 12 13.56 6.54 1.77
CA ASN A 12 14.53 5.56 1.28
C ASN A 12 15.67 5.42 2.30
N THR A 13 15.30 5.40 3.58
CA THR A 13 16.22 5.26 4.70
C THR A 13 16.71 3.83 4.68
N ASP A 14 18.02 3.64 4.62
CA ASP A 14 18.59 2.32 4.69
C ASP A 14 18.18 1.70 6.02
N LEU A 15 17.29 0.70 5.95
CA LEU A 15 16.77 0.02 7.12
C LEU A 15 17.88 -0.67 7.92
N ASN A 16 19.09 -0.84 7.35
CA ASN A 16 20.22 -1.50 8.00
C ASN A 16 20.88 -0.63 9.07
N GLU A 17 20.70 0.69 9.03
CA GLU A 17 21.37 1.64 9.92
C GLU A 17 20.46 2.16 11.04
N LEU A 18 19.19 1.74 11.05
CA LEU A 18 18.19 2.22 12.01
C LEU A 18 18.30 1.51 13.36
N SER A 19 18.15 2.30 14.43
CA SER A 19 17.96 1.79 15.80
C SER A 19 16.65 1.01 15.95
N GLU A 20 16.52 0.24 17.04
CA GLU A 20 15.30 -0.51 17.34
C GLU A 20 14.07 0.41 17.43
N GLU A 21 14.21 1.56 18.09
CA GLU A 21 13.13 2.55 18.23
C GLU A 21 12.71 3.12 16.87
N GLU A 22 13.68 3.47 16.01
CA GLU A 22 13.40 3.94 14.65
C GLU A 22 12.73 2.87 13.79
N LEU A 23 13.13 1.60 13.93
CA LEU A 23 12.48 0.47 13.26
C LEU A 23 11.02 0.31 13.72
N ARG A 24 10.73 0.43 15.02
CA ARG A 24 9.35 0.38 15.56
C ARG A 24 8.50 1.55 15.05
N ASN A 25 9.08 2.74 14.96
CA ASN A 25 8.42 3.93 14.41
C ASN A 25 8.12 3.76 12.91
N GLN A 26 9.08 3.23 12.15
CA GLN A 26 8.88 2.91 10.72
C GLN A 26 7.83 1.82 10.52
N LEU A 27 7.82 0.77 11.36
CA LEU A 27 6.81 -0.29 11.32
C LEU A 27 5.40 0.30 11.49
N THR A 28 5.20 1.08 12.55
CA THR A 28 3.92 1.74 12.85
C THR A 28 3.47 2.64 11.71
N SER A 29 4.39 3.42 11.15
CA SER A 29 4.10 4.29 10.00
C SER A 29 3.68 3.49 8.76
N CYS A 30 4.41 2.42 8.44
CA CYS A 30 4.09 1.56 7.29
C CYS A 30 2.75 0.84 7.46
N GLU A 31 2.44 0.33 8.65
CA GLU A 31 1.16 -0.34 8.95
C GLU A 31 -0.03 0.63 8.82
N ARG A 32 0.13 1.87 9.27
CA ARG A 32 -0.88 2.93 9.08
C ARG A 32 -1.09 3.25 7.60
N LEU A 33 0.01 3.40 6.84
CA LEU A 33 -0.07 3.65 5.40
C LEU A 33 -0.71 2.47 4.65
N LEU A 34 -0.42 1.23 5.06
CA LEU A 34 -0.99 0.04 4.45
C LEU A 34 -2.50 -0.03 4.71
N THR A 35 -2.92 0.27 5.93
CA THR A 35 -4.34 0.37 6.30
C THR A 35 -5.05 1.41 5.43
N HIS A 36 -4.45 2.59 5.25
CA HIS A 36 -5.02 3.62 4.38
C HIS A 36 -5.08 3.19 2.91
N ALA A 37 -4.02 2.56 2.39
CA ALA A 37 -3.99 2.05 1.01
C ALA A 37 -5.11 1.02 0.78
N ASN A 38 -5.32 0.10 1.72
CA ASN A 38 -6.39 -0.89 1.65
C ASN A 38 -7.78 -0.24 1.69
N LEU A 39 -7.99 0.78 2.53
CA LEU A 39 -9.24 1.53 2.55
C LEU A 39 -9.52 2.22 1.20
N GLN A 40 -8.49 2.78 0.56
CA GLN A 40 -8.64 3.38 -0.77
C GLN A 40 -8.98 2.33 -1.85
N ILE A 41 -8.37 1.15 -1.78
CA ILE A 41 -8.71 0.02 -2.66
C ILE A 41 -10.17 -0.39 -2.50
N ASP A 42 -10.66 -0.48 -1.26
CA ASP A 42 -12.05 -0.85 -0.97
C ASP A 42 -13.04 0.20 -1.45
N ASN A 43 -12.73 1.49 -1.28
CA ASN A 43 -13.54 2.57 -1.83
C ASN A 43 -13.61 2.49 -3.36
N LEU A 44 -12.47 2.27 -4.03
CA LEU A 44 -12.42 2.12 -5.49
C LEU A 44 -13.17 0.86 -5.97
N ASN A 45 -13.14 -0.24 -5.21
CA ASN A 45 -13.97 -1.42 -5.49
C ASN A 45 -15.47 -1.09 -5.49
N GLN A 46 -15.92 -0.31 -4.51
CA GLN A 46 -17.33 0.11 -4.43
C GLN A 46 -17.71 1.06 -5.57
N GLU A 47 -16.83 2.00 -5.91
CA GLU A 47 -17.04 2.91 -7.05
C GLU A 47 -17.08 2.15 -8.38
N GLU A 48 -16.20 1.18 -8.58
CA GLU A 48 -16.19 0.31 -9.76
C GLU A 48 -17.50 -0.46 -9.90
N HIS A 49 -18.02 -1.00 -8.80
CA HIS A 49 -19.32 -1.68 -8.78
C HIS A 49 -20.46 -0.73 -9.15
N LYS A 50 -20.50 0.48 -8.58
CA LYS A 50 -21.51 1.51 -8.93
C LYS A 50 -21.42 1.90 -10.41
N MET A 51 -20.21 2.16 -10.92
CA MET A 51 -19.99 2.49 -12.33
C MET A 51 -20.45 1.37 -13.27
N HIS A 52 -20.19 0.10 -12.91
CA HIS A 52 -20.67 -1.03 -13.71
C HIS A 52 -22.19 -1.04 -13.83
N MET A 53 -22.92 -0.85 -12.73
CA MET A 53 -24.38 -0.78 -12.73
C MET A 53 -24.91 0.38 -13.60
N LEU A 54 -24.22 1.54 -13.56
CA LEU A 54 -24.55 2.70 -14.39
C LEU A 54 -24.29 2.43 -15.88
N CYS A 55 -23.18 1.75 -16.23
CA CYS A 55 -22.89 1.35 -17.61
C CYS A 55 -23.99 0.45 -18.17
N GLU A 56 -24.40 -0.58 -17.42
CA GLU A 56 -25.47 -1.49 -17.85
C GLU A 56 -26.82 -0.77 -18.02
N ARG A 57 -27.09 0.25 -17.19
CA ARG A 57 -28.28 1.09 -17.34
C ARG A 57 -28.20 1.99 -18.57
N ALA A 58 -27.06 2.65 -18.79
CA ALA A 58 -26.85 3.52 -19.95
C ALA A 58 -26.96 2.73 -21.26
N LYS A 59 -26.37 1.53 -21.31
CA LYS A 59 -26.45 0.61 -22.45
C LYS A 59 -27.88 0.19 -22.75
N ARG A 60 -28.65 -0.24 -21.74
CA ARG A 60 -30.07 -0.63 -21.90
C ARG A 60 -30.95 0.51 -22.39
N ASN A 61 -30.63 1.76 -22.02
CA ASN A 61 -31.40 2.94 -22.40
C ASN A 61 -30.94 3.58 -23.72
N GLY A 62 -29.95 3.00 -24.42
CA GLY A 62 -29.40 3.57 -25.66
C GLY A 62 -28.66 4.91 -25.45
N CYS A 63 -28.20 5.20 -24.24
CA CYS A 63 -27.50 6.44 -23.90
C CYS A 63 -26.00 6.33 -24.21
N GLU A 64 -25.65 6.23 -25.49
CA GLU A 64 -24.28 5.90 -25.93
C GLU A 64 -23.21 6.88 -25.40
N ALA A 65 -23.47 8.19 -25.45
CA ALA A 65 -22.51 9.19 -24.95
C ALA A 65 -22.24 9.05 -23.44
N ILE A 66 -23.28 8.72 -22.65
CA ILE A 66 -23.14 8.47 -21.20
C ILE A 66 -22.37 7.18 -20.97
N PHE A 67 -22.67 6.13 -21.72
CA PHE A 67 -21.99 4.84 -21.63
C PHE A 67 -20.48 4.98 -21.90
N GLN A 68 -20.09 5.67 -22.98
CA GLN A 68 -18.68 5.89 -23.30
C GLN A 68 -17.95 6.72 -22.23
N ASN A 69 -18.60 7.74 -21.66
CA ASN A 69 -18.03 8.51 -20.55
C ASN A 69 -17.80 7.64 -19.31
N LEU A 70 -18.79 6.82 -18.94
CA LEU A 70 -18.65 5.90 -17.81
C LEU A 70 -17.55 4.84 -18.03
N LEU A 71 -17.38 4.33 -19.26
CA LEU A 71 -16.26 3.44 -19.58
C LEU A 71 -14.90 4.11 -19.40
N MET A 72 -14.77 5.36 -19.85
CA MET A 72 -13.54 6.13 -19.66
C MET A 72 -13.23 6.35 -18.17
N GLN A 73 -14.23 6.74 -17.37
CA GLN A 73 -14.08 6.90 -15.92
C GLN A 73 -13.68 5.59 -15.24
N LYS A 74 -14.32 4.47 -15.62
CA LYS A 74 -13.97 3.14 -15.11
C LYS A 74 -12.52 2.78 -15.44
N SER A 75 -12.06 3.06 -16.66
CA SER A 75 -10.67 2.81 -17.06
C SER A 75 -9.67 3.60 -16.20
N THR A 76 -9.95 4.88 -15.93
CA THR A 76 -9.11 5.71 -15.05
C THR A 76 -9.08 5.16 -13.63
N SER A 77 -10.24 4.78 -13.08
CA SER A 77 -10.36 4.21 -11.74
C SER A 77 -9.56 2.90 -11.58
N VAL A 78 -9.56 2.03 -12.60
CA VAL A 78 -8.73 0.80 -12.61
C VAL A 78 -7.23 1.13 -12.51
N GLY A 79 -6.77 2.18 -13.20
CA GLY A 79 -5.37 2.62 -13.12
C GLY A 79 -4.99 3.08 -11.71
N VAL A 80 -5.85 3.89 -11.07
CA VAL A 80 -5.66 4.36 -9.68
C VAL A 80 -5.68 3.21 -8.68
N LYS A 81 -6.58 2.25 -8.87
CA LYS A 81 -6.66 1.05 -8.03
C LYS A 81 -5.38 0.20 -8.12
N LEU A 82 -4.86 0.00 -9.33
CA LEU A 82 -3.59 -0.73 -9.55
C LEU A 82 -2.41 -0.03 -8.85
N MET A 83 -2.39 1.31 -8.89
CA MET A 83 -1.43 2.13 -8.17
C MET A 83 -1.46 1.86 -6.66
N PHE A 84 -2.64 1.86 -6.03
CA PHE A 84 -2.77 1.53 -4.61
C PHE A 84 -2.39 0.08 -4.29
N TYR A 85 -2.74 -0.89 -5.14
CA TYR A 85 -2.30 -2.28 -4.95
C TYR A 85 -0.78 -2.43 -4.95
N ARG A 86 -0.09 -1.76 -5.89
CA ARG A 86 1.37 -1.76 -5.95
C ARG A 86 1.98 -1.11 -4.72
N PHE A 87 1.38 -0.03 -4.23
CA PHE A 87 1.81 0.65 -3.02
C PHE A 87 1.61 -0.22 -1.76
N ALA A 88 0.46 -0.88 -1.62
CA ALA A 88 0.19 -1.82 -0.54
C ALA A 88 1.21 -2.96 -0.53
N LEU A 89 1.47 -3.57 -1.69
CA LEU A 89 2.47 -4.65 -1.82
C LEU A 89 3.89 -4.19 -1.44
N HIS A 90 4.26 -2.95 -1.78
CA HIS A 90 5.53 -2.38 -1.36
C HIS A 90 5.61 -2.23 0.16
N LEU A 91 4.55 -1.72 0.79
CA LEU A 91 4.48 -1.57 2.26
C LEU A 91 4.53 -2.92 2.97
N GLU A 92 3.82 -3.94 2.48
CA GLU A 92 3.85 -5.31 3.04
C GLU A 92 5.27 -5.88 3.04
N ARG A 93 6.01 -5.71 1.94
CA ARG A 93 7.42 -6.12 1.85
C ARG A 93 8.30 -5.36 2.85
N LYS A 94 8.11 -4.05 2.96
CA LYS A 94 8.85 -3.20 3.91
C LYS A 94 8.56 -3.60 5.36
N ILE A 95 7.30 -3.83 5.71
CA ILE A 95 6.86 -4.32 7.02
C ILE A 95 7.51 -5.66 7.35
N LYS A 96 7.52 -6.60 6.40
CA LYS A 96 8.16 -7.90 6.58
C LYS A 96 9.64 -7.76 6.93
N ILE A 97 10.38 -6.95 6.17
CA ILE A 97 11.81 -6.69 6.43
C ILE A 97 12.03 -6.05 7.81
N ILE A 98 11.20 -5.08 8.19
CA ILE A 98 11.32 -4.41 9.50
C ILE A 98 11.05 -5.40 10.65
N ARG A 99 10.03 -6.25 10.52
CA ARG A 99 9.72 -7.29 11.52
C ARG A 99 10.88 -8.29 11.68
N GLU A 100 11.40 -8.81 10.57
CA GLU A 100 12.57 -9.71 10.59
C GLU A 100 13.78 -9.07 11.28
N LYS A 101 13.98 -7.75 11.11
CA LYS A 101 15.06 -7.02 11.81
C LYS A 101 14.80 -6.88 13.30
N LEU A 102 13.59 -6.52 13.70
CA LEU A 102 13.23 -6.40 15.12
C LEU A 102 13.38 -7.76 15.85
N ASP A 103 13.03 -8.86 15.19
CA ASP A 103 13.22 -10.21 15.74
C ASP A 103 14.70 -10.55 15.96
N ASN A 104 15.58 -10.10 15.04
CA ASN A 104 17.04 -10.24 15.19
C ASN A 104 17.62 -9.39 16.33
N TYR A 105 17.05 -8.21 16.62
CA TYR A 105 17.42 -7.43 17.81
C TYR A 105 17.05 -8.16 19.10
N GLY A 106 15.82 -8.68 19.19
CA GLY A 106 15.36 -9.46 20.35
C GLY A 106 16.20 -10.72 20.61
N SER A 107 16.62 -11.40 19.54
CA SER A 107 17.45 -12.60 19.61
C SER A 107 18.91 -12.33 20.01
N ARG A 108 19.43 -11.12 19.77
CA ARG A 108 20.77 -10.72 20.22
C ARG A 108 20.82 -10.42 21.72
N LEU A 109 19.74 -9.88 22.27
CA LEU A 109 19.63 -9.59 23.70
C LEU A 109 19.49 -10.87 24.55
N SER A 110 18.87 -11.93 24.02
CA SER A 110 18.77 -13.23 24.71
C SER A 110 20.05 -14.09 24.68
N HIS A 111 21.11 -13.60 24.04
CA HIS A 111 22.42 -14.27 23.94
C HIS A 111 23.53 -13.50 24.67
N MET A 112 23.19 -12.46 25.45
CA MET A 112 24.13 -11.95 26.43
C MET A 112 24.27 -12.99 27.55
N PRO A 113 25.47 -13.56 27.77
CA PRO A 113 25.69 -14.41 28.92
C PRO A 113 25.39 -13.59 30.17
N ASP A 114 24.65 -14.17 31.11
CA ASP A 114 24.51 -13.60 32.45
C ASP A 114 25.93 -13.32 32.96
N GLU A 115 26.29 -12.04 33.12
CA GLU A 115 27.53 -11.70 33.79
C GLU A 115 27.47 -12.30 35.20
N ASP A 116 28.40 -13.23 35.43
CA ASP A 116 28.57 -13.99 36.66
C ASP A 116 28.43 -13.11 37.91
N ASN A 117 27.61 -13.61 38.84
CA ASN A 117 27.48 -13.12 40.23
C ASN A 117 28.52 -13.83 41.11
#